data_AF-A0A972M804-F1
#
_entry.id   AF-A0A972M804-F1
#
_cell.length_a   1.000
_cell.length_b   1.000
_cell.length_c   1.000
_cell.angle_alpha   90.00
_cell.angle_beta   90.00
_cell.angle_gamma   90.00
#
_symmetry.space_group_name_H-M   'P 1'
#
loop_
_entity.id
_entity.type
_entity.pdbx_description
1 polymer ?
#
loop_
_entity_poly.entity_id
_entity_poly.type
_entity_poly.pdbx_seq_one_letter_code
_entity_poly.pdbx_strand_id
1 'polypeptide(L)'
;MAPKLAEAGYPAKALDAAQGIGDERYRAEALAALALHLPEELLHKALDAARGIGDEWARARALAALAPHLPEEQRAQALAEALDAARGIGRDWGRVEALAVLAPHLPEGQRAQVLAEALSAAQGIGDPDVRARALAALAPWLPEGVLIEALRAAQAIQWTHYRLSVLAALAPRLAELPLHTLYSLWRETLPILARRTRQDLLADIPALRPVIAKLGGPEALVETAQAILDVTRWWP
;
A
#
# COMPACT_ATOMS: atom_id res chain seq x y z
N MET A 1 -20.15 -5.06 -8.62
CA MET A 1 -21.61 -4.80 -8.67
C MET A 1 -22.14 -4.22 -7.37
N ALA A 2 -21.72 -4.70 -6.20
CA ALA A 2 -22.22 -4.20 -4.91
C ALA A 2 -22.10 -2.67 -4.69
N PRO A 3 -20.97 -1.99 -4.99
CA PRO A 3 -20.87 -0.54 -4.76
C PRO A 3 -21.88 0.27 -5.58
N LYS A 4 -22.04 -0.09 -6.86
CA LYS A 4 -23.00 0.55 -7.77
C LYS A 4 -24.46 0.39 -7.31
N LEU A 5 -24.79 -0.70 -6.60
CA LEU A 5 -26.12 -0.92 -6.05
C LEU A 5 -26.36 -0.06 -4.81
N ALA A 6 -25.34 0.14 -3.96
CA ALA A 6 -25.42 1.04 -2.82
C ALA A 6 -25.58 2.51 -3.27
N GLU A 7 -24.79 2.94 -4.26
CA GLU A 7 -24.91 4.26 -4.89
C GLU A 7 -26.28 4.49 -5.54
N ALA A 8 -26.87 3.44 -6.12
CA ALA A 8 -28.20 3.49 -6.72
C ALA A 8 -29.36 3.48 -5.70
N GLY A 9 -29.08 3.62 -4.40
CA GLY A 9 -30.09 3.68 -3.34
C GLY A 9 -30.57 2.32 -2.84
N TYR A 10 -29.83 1.23 -3.11
CA TYR A 10 -30.16 -0.12 -2.63
C TYR A 10 -29.07 -0.73 -1.72
N PRO A 11 -28.74 -0.09 -0.58
CA PRO A 11 -27.63 -0.54 0.28
C PRO A 11 -27.86 -1.93 0.89
N ALA A 12 -29.12 -2.32 1.17
CA ALA A 12 -29.45 -3.66 1.66
C ALA A 12 -29.12 -4.75 0.62
N LYS A 13 -29.55 -4.58 -0.64
CA LYS A 13 -29.25 -5.53 -1.73
C LYS A 13 -27.75 -5.59 -2.03
N ALA A 14 -27.07 -4.45 -1.90
CA ALA A 14 -25.63 -4.38 -2.06
C ALA A 14 -24.90 -5.21 -0.98
N LEU A 15 -25.35 -5.11 0.27
CA LEU A 15 -24.82 -5.89 1.37
C LEU A 15 -25.12 -7.38 1.21
N ASP A 16 -26.34 -7.77 0.85
CA ASP A 16 -26.70 -9.17 0.58
C ASP A 16 -25.82 -9.77 -0.53
N ALA A 17 -25.59 -8.99 -1.60
CA ALA A 17 -24.71 -9.39 -2.69
C ALA A 17 -23.25 -9.55 -2.25
N ALA A 18 -22.76 -8.68 -1.35
CA ALA A 18 -21.41 -8.80 -0.78
C ALA A 18 -21.29 -10.04 0.10
N GLN A 19 -22.28 -10.30 0.97
CA GLN A 19 -22.32 -11.47 1.84
C GLN A 19 -22.38 -12.79 1.05
N GLY A 20 -23.07 -12.80 -0.10
CA GLY A 20 -23.16 -13.95 -0.99
C GLY A 20 -21.89 -14.28 -1.78
N ILE A 21 -20.83 -13.48 -1.66
CA ILE A 21 -19.54 -13.78 -2.31
C ILE A 21 -18.87 -14.94 -1.59
N GLY A 22 -18.67 -16.05 -2.31
CA GLY A 22 -18.04 -17.26 -1.75
C GLY A 22 -16.54 -17.13 -1.50
N ASP A 23 -15.84 -16.31 -2.27
CA ASP A 23 -14.42 -16.00 -2.02
C ASP A 23 -14.29 -14.95 -0.92
N GLU A 24 -13.61 -15.31 0.16
CA GLU A 24 -13.55 -14.47 1.36
C GLU A 24 -12.80 -13.15 1.13
N ARG A 25 -11.81 -13.12 0.23
CA ARG A 25 -11.07 -11.91 -0.10
C ARG A 25 -11.94 -10.95 -0.89
N TYR A 26 -12.65 -11.45 -1.90
CA TYR A 26 -13.58 -10.62 -2.66
C TYR A 26 -14.77 -10.16 -1.81
N ARG A 27 -15.21 -10.98 -0.85
CA ARG A 27 -16.21 -10.59 0.14
C ARG A 27 -15.71 -9.44 1.02
N ALA A 28 -14.49 -9.52 1.54
CA ALA A 28 -13.87 -8.44 2.31
C ALA A 28 -13.74 -7.15 1.50
N GLU A 29 -13.31 -7.25 0.24
CA GLU A 29 -13.22 -6.10 -0.67
C GLU A 29 -14.58 -5.47 -0.95
N ALA A 30 -15.62 -6.29 -1.15
CA ALA A 30 -16.98 -5.79 -1.32
C ALA A 30 -17.48 -5.09 -0.06
N LEU A 31 -17.27 -5.66 1.14
CA LEU A 31 -17.64 -5.04 2.40
C LEU A 31 -16.89 -3.73 2.63
N ALA A 32 -15.59 -3.68 2.35
CA ALA A 32 -14.77 -2.48 2.46
C ALA A 32 -15.26 -1.37 1.51
N ALA A 33 -15.60 -1.72 0.27
CA ALA A 33 -16.14 -0.76 -0.71
C ALA A 33 -17.53 -0.25 -0.32
N LEU A 34 -18.31 -1.02 0.44
CA LEU A 34 -19.63 -0.61 0.91
C LEU A 34 -19.59 0.26 2.16
N ALA A 35 -18.49 0.29 2.91
CA ALA A 35 -18.39 0.95 4.21
C ALA A 35 -18.85 2.43 4.18
N LEU A 36 -18.50 3.17 3.12
CA LEU A 36 -18.88 4.57 2.90
C LEU A 36 -20.35 4.79 2.49
N HIS A 37 -21.05 3.75 2.06
CA HIS A 37 -22.40 3.83 1.47
C HIS A 37 -23.47 3.13 2.31
N LEU A 38 -23.08 2.45 3.38
CA LEU A 38 -24.02 1.76 4.25
C LEU A 38 -24.61 2.75 5.28
N PRO A 39 -25.94 2.79 5.42
CA PRO A 39 -26.57 3.51 6.50
C PRO A 39 -26.28 2.80 7.84
N GLU A 40 -26.41 3.53 8.95
CA GLU A 40 -26.07 3.04 10.29
C GLU A 40 -26.78 1.73 10.65
N GLU A 41 -28.02 1.57 10.21
CA GLU A 41 -28.83 0.36 10.44
C GLU A 41 -28.33 -0.86 9.67
N LEU A 42 -27.39 -0.72 8.73
CA LEU A 42 -26.79 -1.84 8.01
C LEU A 42 -25.31 -2.05 8.36
N LEU A 43 -24.67 -1.10 9.04
CA LEU A 43 -23.28 -1.22 9.46
C LEU A 43 -23.07 -2.38 10.43
N HIS A 44 -24.00 -2.63 11.36
CA HIS A 44 -23.91 -3.79 12.26
C HIS A 44 -23.91 -5.12 11.49
N LYS A 45 -24.75 -5.25 10.45
CA LYS A 45 -24.80 -6.45 9.60
C LYS A 45 -23.51 -6.62 8.78
N ALA A 46 -22.92 -5.52 8.32
CA ALA A 46 -21.64 -5.56 7.63
C ALA A 46 -20.50 -5.92 8.57
N LEU A 47 -20.54 -5.44 9.83
CA LEU A 47 -19.59 -5.78 10.88
C LEU A 47 -19.66 -7.28 11.21
N ASP A 48 -20.86 -7.83 11.39
CA ASP A 48 -21.06 -9.26 11.65
C ASP A 48 -20.59 -10.12 10.46
N ALA A 49 -20.86 -9.67 9.23
CA ALA A 49 -20.36 -10.33 8.03
C ALA A 49 -18.82 -10.31 7.95
N ALA A 50 -18.18 -9.19 8.33
CA ALA A 50 -16.73 -9.09 8.39
C ALA A 50 -16.14 -10.01 9.47
N ARG A 51 -16.77 -10.11 10.64
CA ARG A 51 -16.38 -11.04 11.72
C ARG A 51 -16.47 -12.51 11.30
N GLY A 52 -17.47 -12.85 10.48
CA GLY A 52 -17.67 -14.19 9.95
C GLY A 52 -16.64 -14.64 8.90
N ILE A 53 -15.69 -13.78 8.50
CA ILE A 53 -14.65 -14.13 7.56
C ILE A 53 -13.59 -15.02 8.25
N GLY A 54 -13.31 -16.18 7.63
CA GLY A 54 -12.31 -17.13 8.13
C GLY A 54 -10.86 -16.70 7.87
N ASP A 55 -10.58 -16.21 6.66
CA ASP A 55 -9.26 -15.70 6.25
C ASP A 55 -8.91 -14.44 7.05
N GLU A 56 -7.84 -14.53 7.83
CA GLU A 56 -7.43 -13.50 8.78
C GLU A 56 -7.09 -12.17 8.11
N TRP A 57 -6.49 -12.21 6.92
CA TRP A 57 -6.16 -11.01 6.16
C TRP A 57 -7.42 -10.33 5.62
N ALA A 58 -8.34 -11.10 5.05
CA ALA A 58 -9.62 -10.61 4.55
C ALA A 58 -10.47 -10.04 5.71
N ARG A 59 -10.49 -10.72 6.87
CA ARG A 59 -11.17 -10.24 8.07
C ARG A 59 -10.58 -8.91 8.56
N ALA A 60 -9.26 -8.84 8.74
CA ALA A 60 -8.58 -7.63 9.19
C ALA A 60 -8.88 -6.44 8.26
N ARG A 61 -8.81 -6.66 6.94
CA ARG A 61 -9.08 -5.62 5.93
C ARG A 61 -10.53 -5.14 5.96
N ALA A 62 -11.50 -6.04 6.05
CA ALA A 62 -12.91 -5.68 6.11
C ALA A 62 -13.24 -4.88 7.37
N LEU A 63 -12.75 -5.33 8.54
CA LEU A 63 -12.96 -4.65 9.81
C LEU A 63 -12.28 -3.28 9.83
N ALA A 64 -11.06 -3.17 9.32
CA ALA A 64 -10.33 -1.90 9.20
C ALA A 64 -11.11 -0.86 8.38
N ALA A 65 -11.70 -1.29 7.25
CA ALA A 65 -12.43 -0.42 6.35
C ALA A 65 -13.79 0.02 6.91
N LEU A 66 -14.46 -0.83 7.70
CA LEU A 66 -15.73 -0.50 8.34
C LEU A 66 -15.54 0.42 9.55
N ALA A 67 -14.44 0.29 10.29
CA ALA A 67 -14.22 0.99 11.55
C ALA A 67 -14.43 2.52 11.53
N PRO A 68 -14.00 3.28 10.51
CA PRO A 68 -14.22 4.73 10.45
C PRO A 68 -15.69 5.15 10.39
N HIS A 69 -16.58 4.23 10.02
CA HIS A 69 -18.01 4.49 9.85
C HIS A 69 -18.84 4.06 11.05
N LEU A 70 -18.23 3.35 12.01
CA LEU A 70 -18.91 2.84 13.20
C LEU A 70 -18.99 3.89 14.32
N PRO A 71 -20.00 3.79 15.20
CA PRO A 71 -20.01 4.51 16.48
C PRO A 71 -18.74 4.23 17.30
N GLU A 72 -18.33 5.17 18.15
CA GLU A 72 -17.02 5.16 18.84
C GLU A 72 -16.69 3.83 19.54
N GLU A 73 -17.65 3.27 20.29
CA GLU A 73 -17.47 2.00 21.01
C GLU A 73 -17.27 0.82 20.05
N GLN A 74 -18.10 0.72 19.01
CA GLN A 74 -17.98 -0.33 17.99
C GLN A 74 -16.73 -0.16 17.14
N ARG A 75 -16.30 1.08 16.89
CA ARG A 75 -15.06 1.40 16.17
C ARG A 75 -13.84 0.89 16.93
N ALA A 76 -13.74 1.17 18.22
CA ALA A 76 -12.62 0.71 19.04
C ALA A 76 -12.55 -0.83 19.06
N GLN A 77 -13.70 -1.48 19.22
CA GLN A 77 -13.81 -2.94 19.20
C GLN A 77 -13.44 -3.53 17.84
N ALA A 78 -13.95 -2.96 16.74
CA ALA A 78 -13.64 -3.42 15.39
C ALA A 78 -12.14 -3.27 15.06
N LEU A 79 -11.50 -2.19 15.49
CA LEU A 79 -10.06 -2.00 15.32
C LEU A 79 -9.22 -2.99 16.14
N ALA A 80 -9.66 -3.31 17.35
CA ALA A 80 -9.01 -4.34 18.17
C ALA A 80 -9.12 -5.73 17.51
N GLU A 81 -10.32 -6.11 17.07
CA GLU A 81 -10.55 -7.37 16.35
C GLU A 81 -9.74 -7.45 15.05
N ALA A 82 -9.65 -6.33 14.31
CA ALA A 82 -8.86 -6.27 13.08
C ALA A 82 -7.37 -6.41 13.36
N LEU A 83 -6.88 -5.81 14.45
CA LEU A 83 -5.48 -5.92 14.87
C LEU A 83 -5.14 -7.35 15.31
N ASP A 84 -6.02 -8.00 16.07
CA ASP A 84 -5.86 -9.40 16.47
C ASP A 84 -5.86 -10.32 15.24
N ALA A 85 -6.77 -10.09 14.29
CA ALA A 85 -6.77 -10.80 13.02
C ALA A 85 -5.46 -10.58 12.23
N ALA A 86 -4.98 -9.34 12.14
CA ALA A 86 -3.71 -9.02 11.47
C ALA A 86 -2.52 -9.74 12.11
N ARG A 87 -2.48 -9.81 13.45
CA ARG A 87 -1.44 -10.50 14.22
C ARG A 87 -1.49 -12.02 14.08
N GLY A 88 -2.68 -12.59 13.91
CA GLY A 88 -2.89 -14.02 13.65
C GLY A 88 -2.27 -14.49 12.33
N ILE A 89 -2.09 -13.58 11.36
CA ILE A 89 -1.58 -13.92 10.03
C ILE A 89 -0.18 -14.54 10.13
N GLY A 90 -0.11 -15.84 9.85
CA GLY A 90 1.15 -16.61 9.92
C GLY A 90 2.18 -16.27 8.85
N ARG A 91 1.81 -15.56 7.78
CA ARG A 91 2.75 -15.10 6.73
C ARG A 91 3.19 -13.67 6.98
N ASP A 92 4.49 -13.47 7.15
CA ASP A 92 5.08 -12.16 7.49
C ASP A 92 4.66 -11.03 6.54
N TRP A 93 4.61 -11.26 5.22
CA TRP A 93 4.11 -10.26 4.26
C TRP A 93 2.65 -9.88 4.49
N GLY A 94 1.77 -10.87 4.65
CA GLY A 94 0.34 -10.62 4.86
C GLY A 94 0.07 -9.90 6.17
N ARG A 95 0.85 -10.22 7.22
CA ARG A 95 0.82 -9.50 8.49
C ARG A 95 1.23 -8.03 8.32
N VAL A 96 2.35 -7.76 7.66
CA VAL A 96 2.82 -6.38 7.43
C VAL A 96 1.78 -5.57 6.67
N GLU A 97 1.20 -6.13 5.61
CA GLU A 97 0.18 -5.46 4.80
C GLU A 97 -1.07 -5.15 5.62
N ALA A 98 -1.55 -6.09 6.45
CA ALA A 98 -2.72 -5.87 7.30
C ALA A 98 -2.46 -4.79 8.36
N LEU A 99 -1.29 -4.81 9.01
CA LEU A 99 -0.91 -3.81 10.00
C LEU A 99 -0.73 -2.41 9.37
N ALA A 100 -0.18 -2.34 8.15
CA ALA A 100 -0.06 -1.11 7.38
C ALA A 100 -1.44 -0.48 7.10
N VAL A 101 -2.40 -1.29 6.65
CA VAL A 101 -3.78 -0.85 6.37
C VAL A 101 -4.47 -0.33 7.63
N LEU A 102 -4.20 -0.92 8.79
CA LEU A 102 -4.80 -0.53 10.06
C LEU A 102 -4.24 0.76 10.65
N ALA A 103 -2.94 1.04 10.44
CA ALA A 103 -2.24 2.13 11.10
C ALA A 103 -2.93 3.51 11.01
N PRO A 104 -3.47 3.95 9.86
CA PRO A 104 -4.20 5.23 9.75
C PRO A 104 -5.41 5.36 10.67
N HIS A 105 -6.04 4.24 11.03
CA HIS A 105 -7.30 4.24 11.75
C HIS A 105 -7.13 4.16 13.28
N LEU A 106 -5.93 3.80 13.74
CA LEU A 106 -5.57 3.65 15.14
C LEU A 106 -5.27 5.00 15.83
N PRO A 107 -5.52 5.10 17.15
CA PRO A 107 -5.03 6.21 17.99
C PRO A 107 -3.50 6.32 17.92
N GLU A 108 -2.96 7.53 18.07
CA GLU A 108 -1.53 7.82 17.90
C GLU A 108 -0.60 6.89 18.70
N GLY A 109 -0.93 6.64 19.98
CA GLY A 109 -0.14 5.75 20.85
C GLY A 109 -0.10 4.30 20.35
N GLN A 110 -1.21 3.77 19.85
CA GLN A 110 -1.27 2.41 19.29
C GLN A 110 -0.65 2.36 17.89
N ARG A 111 -0.84 3.40 17.09
CA ARG A 111 -0.30 3.51 15.73
C ARG A 111 1.21 3.37 15.74
N ALA A 112 1.92 4.08 16.62
CA ALA A 112 3.37 4.00 16.71
C ALA A 112 3.85 2.58 17.02
N GLN A 113 3.18 1.91 17.97
CA GLN A 113 3.50 0.52 18.33
C GLN A 113 3.25 -0.45 17.17
N VAL A 114 2.10 -0.33 16.50
CA VAL A 114 1.73 -1.20 15.36
C VAL A 114 2.66 -1.00 14.17
N LEU A 115 3.08 0.23 13.90
CA LEU A 115 4.05 0.51 12.84
C LEU A 115 5.44 -0.06 13.18
N ALA A 116 5.87 0.03 14.44
CA ALA A 116 7.13 -0.59 14.87
C ALA A 116 7.08 -2.12 14.77
N GLU A 117 5.95 -2.73 15.14
CA GLU A 117 5.69 -4.16 14.97
C GLU A 117 5.73 -4.57 13.49
N ALA A 118 5.02 -3.83 12.63
CA ALA A 118 5.01 -4.08 11.19
C ALA A 118 6.40 -3.91 10.56
N LEU A 119 7.16 -2.90 10.97
CA LEU A 119 8.52 -2.68 10.50
C LEU A 119 9.44 -3.83 10.93
N SER A 120 9.37 -4.27 12.20
CA SER A 120 10.15 -5.41 12.69
C SER A 120 9.80 -6.69 11.92
N ALA A 121 8.51 -6.94 11.68
CA ALA A 121 8.07 -8.06 10.86
C ALA A 121 8.60 -7.97 9.42
N ALA A 122 8.57 -6.78 8.81
CA ALA A 122 9.11 -6.57 7.47
C ALA A 122 10.62 -6.84 7.40
N GLN A 123 11.39 -6.36 8.38
CA GLN A 123 12.83 -6.58 8.45
C GLN A 123 13.20 -8.05 8.71
N GLY A 124 12.35 -8.80 9.41
CA GLY A 124 12.51 -10.24 9.64
C GLY A 124 12.32 -11.11 8.39
N ILE A 125 11.76 -10.57 7.30
CA ILE A 125 11.53 -11.30 6.06
C ILE A 125 12.88 -11.60 5.39
N GLY A 126 13.20 -12.90 5.26
CA GLY A 126 14.45 -13.36 4.66
C GLY A 126 14.54 -13.15 3.15
N ASP A 127 13.41 -13.26 2.45
CA ASP A 127 13.35 -13.01 1.00
C ASP A 127 13.42 -11.50 0.70
N PRO A 128 14.42 -11.03 -0.07
CA PRO A 128 14.63 -9.61 -0.30
C PRO A 128 13.52 -8.96 -1.14
N ASP A 129 12.90 -9.68 -2.07
CA ASP A 129 11.82 -9.16 -2.90
C ASP A 129 10.55 -8.98 -2.05
N VAL A 130 10.25 -9.97 -1.20
CA VAL A 130 9.12 -9.90 -0.26
C VAL A 130 9.36 -8.83 0.80
N ARG A 131 10.58 -8.69 1.32
CA ARG A 131 10.96 -7.64 2.27
C ARG A 131 10.81 -6.24 1.67
N ALA A 132 11.31 -6.04 0.44
CA ALA A 132 11.20 -4.75 -0.24
C ALA A 132 9.74 -4.34 -0.43
N ARG A 133 8.88 -5.29 -0.81
CA ARG A 133 7.43 -5.08 -0.87
C ARG A 133 6.86 -4.72 0.49
N ALA A 134 7.23 -5.46 1.56
CA ALA A 134 6.78 -5.23 2.94
C ALA A 134 7.08 -3.80 3.40
N LEU A 135 8.31 -3.35 3.15
CA LEU A 135 8.72 -1.98 3.44
C LEU A 135 7.96 -0.95 2.58
N ALA A 136 7.68 -1.25 1.31
CA ALA A 136 6.87 -0.37 0.46
C ALA A 136 5.45 -0.17 0.98
N ALA A 137 4.81 -1.21 1.54
CA ALA A 137 3.50 -1.08 2.17
C ALA A 137 3.51 -0.11 3.38
N LEU A 138 4.67 0.04 4.03
CA LEU A 138 4.88 0.93 5.16
C LEU A 138 5.41 2.31 4.76
N ALA A 139 5.64 2.58 3.47
CA ALA A 139 6.34 3.77 2.98
C ALA A 139 5.90 5.08 3.63
N PRO A 140 4.60 5.38 3.81
CA PRO A 140 4.16 6.64 4.41
C PRO A 140 4.69 6.89 5.83
N TRP A 141 5.11 5.85 6.54
CA TRP A 141 5.52 5.90 7.94
C TRP A 141 6.94 5.43 8.19
N LEU A 142 7.72 5.17 7.13
CA LEU A 142 9.10 4.75 7.28
C LEU A 142 9.99 5.90 7.79
N PRO A 143 10.85 5.64 8.79
CA PRO A 143 11.98 6.51 9.09
C PRO A 143 12.91 6.65 7.88
N GLU A 144 13.59 7.79 7.74
CA GLU A 144 14.48 8.08 6.60
C GLU A 144 15.51 6.96 6.32
N GLY A 145 16.17 6.44 7.36
CA GLY A 145 17.15 5.37 7.20
C GLY A 145 16.56 4.09 6.60
N VAL A 146 15.34 3.74 7.02
CA VAL A 146 14.63 2.55 6.52
C VAL A 146 14.08 2.80 5.12
N LEU A 147 13.65 4.03 4.81
CA LEU A 147 13.21 4.40 3.47
C LEU A 147 14.35 4.24 2.44
N ILE A 148 15.58 4.61 2.81
CA ILE A 148 16.78 4.42 1.97
C ILE A 148 17.10 2.92 1.82
N GLU A 149 17.00 2.14 2.89
CA GLU A 149 17.14 0.68 2.84
C GLU A 149 16.12 0.06 1.88
N ALA A 150 14.85 0.47 1.99
CA ALA A 150 13.76 0.00 1.14
C ALA A 150 14.00 0.32 -0.34
N LEU A 151 14.52 1.51 -0.66
CA LEU A 151 14.90 1.87 -2.02
C LEU A 151 16.01 0.96 -2.56
N ARG A 152 17.06 0.71 -1.77
CA ARG A 152 18.16 -0.18 -2.18
C ARG A 152 17.68 -1.61 -2.40
N ALA A 153 16.79 -2.10 -1.53
CA ALA A 153 16.15 -3.41 -1.70
C ALA A 153 15.28 -3.45 -2.97
N ALA A 154 14.52 -2.39 -3.25
CA ALA A 154 13.72 -2.27 -4.47
C ALA A 154 14.57 -2.38 -5.74
N GLN A 155 15.73 -1.73 -5.76
CA GLN A 155 16.65 -1.76 -6.91
C GLN A 155 17.20 -3.16 -7.21
N ALA A 156 17.32 -4.01 -6.18
CA ALA A 156 17.80 -5.38 -6.31
C ALA A 156 16.74 -6.36 -6.86
N ILE A 157 15.45 -5.95 -6.88
CA ILE A 157 14.35 -6.78 -7.38
C ILE A 157 14.55 -7.07 -8.88
N GLN A 158 14.57 -8.35 -9.21
CA GLN A 158 14.80 -8.82 -10.58
C GLN A 158 13.55 -8.60 -11.45
N TRP A 159 12.38 -8.92 -10.91
CA TRP A 159 11.11 -8.83 -11.61
C TRP A 159 10.63 -7.39 -11.73
N THR A 160 10.54 -6.89 -12.96
CA THR A 160 10.17 -5.51 -13.29
C THR A 160 8.85 -5.08 -12.63
N HIS A 161 7.80 -5.89 -12.70
CA HIS A 161 6.50 -5.51 -12.13
C HIS A 161 6.54 -5.33 -10.61
N TYR A 162 7.28 -6.16 -9.88
CA TYR A 162 7.45 -6.01 -8.43
C TYR A 162 8.32 -4.78 -8.11
N ARG A 163 9.42 -4.57 -8.86
CA ARG A 163 10.29 -3.40 -8.68
C ARG A 163 9.52 -2.10 -8.87
N LEU A 164 8.75 -1.98 -9.95
CA LEU A 164 7.96 -0.79 -10.25
C LEU A 164 6.94 -0.50 -9.15
N SER A 165 6.26 -1.53 -8.64
CA SER A 165 5.31 -1.37 -7.54
C SER A 165 5.98 -0.80 -6.28
N VAL A 166 7.17 -1.27 -5.94
CA VAL A 166 7.92 -0.79 -4.76
C VAL A 166 8.43 0.63 -5.00
N LEU A 167 9.06 0.90 -6.16
CA LEU A 167 9.56 2.24 -6.50
C LEU A 167 8.43 3.28 -6.49
N ALA A 168 7.27 2.96 -7.08
CA ALA A 168 6.12 3.86 -7.11
C ALA A 168 5.58 4.16 -5.70
N ALA A 169 5.59 3.18 -4.79
CA ALA A 169 5.18 3.38 -3.40
C ALA A 169 6.17 4.24 -2.60
N LEU A 170 7.47 4.09 -2.85
CA LEU A 170 8.51 4.84 -2.14
C LEU A 170 8.69 6.27 -2.67
N ALA A 171 8.46 6.50 -3.97
CA ALA A 171 8.82 7.76 -4.64
C ALA A 171 8.24 9.03 -3.99
N PRO A 172 6.97 9.09 -3.54
CA PRO A 172 6.44 10.28 -2.86
C PRO A 172 7.24 10.61 -1.60
N ARG A 173 7.61 9.60 -0.81
CA ARG A 173 8.36 9.75 0.43
C ARG A 173 9.82 10.12 0.20
N LEU A 174 10.42 9.57 -0.87
CA LEU A 174 11.75 9.98 -1.30
C LEU A 174 11.78 11.46 -1.71
N ALA A 175 10.72 11.97 -2.36
CA ALA A 175 10.61 13.37 -2.75
C ALA A 175 10.45 14.34 -1.56
N GLU A 176 10.13 13.83 -0.37
CA GLU A 176 10.07 14.62 0.86
C GLU A 176 11.44 14.74 1.57
N LEU A 177 12.44 13.95 1.15
CA LEU A 177 13.77 14.03 1.74
C LEU A 177 14.44 15.38 1.46
N PRO A 178 15.39 15.80 2.33
CA PRO A 178 16.22 16.96 2.06
C PRO A 178 16.91 16.85 0.70
N LEU A 179 16.98 17.96 -0.06
CA LEU A 179 17.52 17.96 -1.43
C LEU A 179 18.94 17.40 -1.53
N HIS A 180 19.79 17.65 -0.53
CA HIS A 180 21.16 17.13 -0.52
C HIS A 180 21.19 15.59 -0.39
N THR A 181 20.35 15.02 0.48
CA THR A 181 20.17 13.57 0.61
C THR A 181 19.62 12.99 -0.69
N LEU A 182 18.55 13.60 -1.22
CA LEU A 182 17.90 13.11 -2.43
C LEU A 182 18.83 13.17 -3.65
N TYR A 183 19.63 14.23 -3.79
CA TYR A 183 20.61 14.35 -4.86
C TYR A 183 21.71 13.29 -4.75
N SER A 184 22.21 13.04 -3.53
CA SER A 184 23.22 12.00 -3.29
C SER A 184 22.67 10.61 -3.64
N LEU A 185 21.44 10.33 -3.19
CA LEU A 185 20.73 9.10 -3.48
C LEU A 185 20.45 8.92 -4.97
N TRP A 186 20.10 9.99 -5.68
CA TRP A 186 19.88 9.98 -7.12
C TRP A 186 21.16 9.68 -7.90
N ARG A 187 22.30 10.27 -7.49
CA ARG A 187 23.62 9.98 -8.09
C ARG A 187 24.04 8.52 -7.92
N GLU A 188 23.66 7.87 -6.83
CA GLU A 188 23.88 6.44 -6.62
C GLU A 188 22.90 5.57 -7.42
N THR A 189 21.63 5.98 -7.46
CA THR A 189 20.52 5.19 -8.04
C THR A 189 20.54 5.18 -9.55
N LEU A 190 20.76 6.33 -10.20
CA LEU A 190 20.64 6.46 -11.65
C LEU A 190 21.60 5.52 -12.42
N PRO A 191 22.90 5.40 -12.04
CA PRO A 191 23.80 4.43 -12.69
C PRO A 191 23.36 2.97 -12.51
N ILE A 192 22.72 2.62 -11.39
CA ILE A 192 22.21 1.26 -11.14
C ILE A 192 21.07 0.95 -12.10
N LEU A 193 20.10 1.87 -12.22
CA LEU A 193 18.98 1.73 -13.15
C LEU A 193 19.46 1.70 -14.61
N ALA A 194 20.44 2.54 -14.96
CA ALA A 194 20.99 2.63 -16.32
C ALA A 194 21.75 1.37 -16.76
N ARG A 195 22.23 0.54 -15.82
CA ARG A 195 22.86 -0.75 -16.12
C ARG A 195 21.87 -1.87 -16.39
N ARG A 196 20.58 -1.65 -16.15
CA ARG A 196 19.53 -2.61 -16.47
C ARG A 196 19.25 -2.64 -17.98
N THR A 197 18.35 -3.52 -18.39
CA THR A 197 17.87 -3.49 -19.78
C THR A 197 17.22 -2.15 -20.06
N ARG A 198 17.24 -1.74 -21.33
CA ARG A 198 16.55 -0.53 -21.77
C ARG A 198 15.07 -0.53 -21.39
N GLN A 199 14.39 -1.67 -21.56
CA GLN A 199 12.99 -1.82 -21.19
C GLN A 199 12.78 -1.57 -19.69
N ASP A 200 13.65 -2.10 -18.84
CA ASP A 200 13.61 -1.88 -17.39
C ASP A 200 13.81 -0.41 -17.04
N LEU A 201 14.85 0.23 -17.58
CA LEU A 201 15.15 1.64 -17.32
C LEU A 201 13.96 2.54 -17.73
N LEU A 202 13.40 2.31 -18.92
CA LEU A 202 12.25 3.08 -19.41
C LEU A 202 11.00 2.88 -18.57
N ALA A 203 10.87 1.74 -17.89
CA ALA A 203 9.77 1.50 -16.96
C ALA A 203 10.02 2.12 -15.58
N ASP A 204 11.27 2.10 -15.08
CA ASP A 204 11.63 2.58 -13.74
C ASP A 204 11.57 4.12 -13.63
N ILE A 205 11.96 4.84 -14.69
CA ILE A 205 12.00 6.31 -14.69
C ILE A 205 10.63 6.96 -14.41
N PRO A 206 9.52 6.55 -15.05
CA PRO A 206 8.18 7.05 -14.72
C PRO A 206 7.76 6.82 -13.26
N ALA A 207 8.15 5.69 -12.64
CA ALA A 207 7.84 5.42 -11.24
C ALA A 207 8.50 6.41 -10.28
N LEU A 208 9.64 7.00 -10.69
CA LEU A 208 10.42 7.97 -9.91
C LEU A 208 10.07 9.43 -10.24
N ARG A 209 8.94 9.68 -10.92
CA ARG A 209 8.46 11.03 -11.25
C ARG A 209 8.47 12.02 -10.06
N PRO A 210 7.99 11.67 -8.85
CA PRO A 210 8.08 12.58 -7.69
C PRO A 210 9.51 13.01 -7.36
N VAL A 211 10.48 12.11 -7.49
CA VAL A 211 11.90 12.38 -7.22
C VAL A 211 12.48 13.31 -8.29
N ILE A 212 12.20 13.05 -9.57
CA ILE A 212 12.67 13.88 -10.68
C ILE A 212 12.09 15.30 -10.56
N ALA A 213 10.79 15.41 -10.26
CA ALA A 213 10.12 16.69 -10.04
C ALA A 213 10.73 17.46 -8.85
N LYS A 214 11.07 16.77 -7.77
CA LYS A 214 11.72 17.37 -6.60
C LYS A 214 13.13 17.88 -6.91
N LEU A 215 13.88 17.15 -7.74
CA LEU A 215 15.28 17.48 -8.06
C LEU A 215 15.41 18.62 -9.07
N GLY A 216 14.53 18.69 -10.07
CA GLY A 216 14.68 19.63 -11.18
C GLY A 216 13.39 20.28 -11.69
N GLY A 217 12.30 20.20 -10.94
CA GLY A 217 11.04 20.85 -11.27
C GLY A 217 10.29 20.22 -12.45
N PRO A 218 9.23 20.90 -12.94
CA PRO A 218 8.47 20.48 -14.12
C PRO A 218 9.33 20.36 -15.38
N GLU A 219 10.35 21.20 -15.53
CA GLU A 219 11.26 21.20 -16.67
C GLU A 219 12.03 19.89 -16.76
N ALA A 220 12.58 19.40 -15.64
CA ALA A 220 13.28 18.12 -15.61
C ALA A 220 12.40 16.93 -16.00
N LEU A 221 11.09 16.98 -15.72
CA LEU A 221 10.16 15.95 -16.19
C LEU A 221 10.00 15.98 -17.71
N VAL A 222 9.87 17.17 -18.29
CA VAL A 222 9.74 17.37 -19.74
C VAL A 222 11.01 16.93 -20.44
N GLU A 223 12.17 17.37 -19.95
CA GLU A 223 13.48 16.99 -20.51
C GLU A 223 13.72 15.48 -20.42
N THR A 224 13.36 14.85 -19.29
CA THR A 224 13.46 13.39 -19.14
C THR A 224 12.55 12.65 -20.13
N ALA A 225 11.30 13.10 -20.29
CA ALA A 225 10.37 12.52 -21.24
C ALA A 225 10.87 12.69 -22.69
N GLN A 226 11.39 13.86 -23.03
CA GLN A 226 11.95 14.14 -24.35
C GLN A 226 13.18 13.27 -24.63
N ALA A 227 14.10 13.13 -23.67
CA ALA A 227 15.26 12.25 -23.81
C ALA A 227 14.85 10.79 -24.04
N ILE A 228 13.81 10.30 -23.36
CA ILE A 228 13.24 8.97 -23.60
C ILE A 228 12.70 8.84 -25.03
N LEU A 229 11.95 9.84 -25.51
CA LEU A 229 11.40 9.85 -26.87
C LEU A 229 12.50 9.88 -27.94
N ASP A 230 13.56 10.65 -27.73
CA ASP A 230 14.66 10.75 -28.69
C ASP A 230 15.46 9.44 -28.76
N VAL A 231 15.73 8.80 -27.61
CA VAL A 231 16.38 7.49 -27.56
C VAL A 231 15.51 6.41 -28.25
N THR A 232 14.19 6.43 -28.06
CA THR A 232 13.25 5.50 -28.76
C THR A 232 13.17 5.72 -30.26
N ARG A 233 13.35 6.96 -30.74
CA ARG A 233 13.38 7.26 -32.18
C ARG A 233 14.70 6.83 -32.84
N TRP A 234 15.83 7.01 -32.17
CA TRP A 234 17.14 6.77 -32.78
C TRP A 234 17.57 5.29 -32.71
N TRP A 235 17.06 4.55 -31.74
CA TRP A 235 17.23 3.10 -31.63
C TRP A 235 15.85 2.48 -31.40
N PRO A 236 15.10 2.05 -32.42
CA PRO A 236 13.84 1.32 -32.19
C PRO A 236 14.07 -0.04 -31.52
#